data_AF-A0A6V7QJ78-F1
#
_entry.id   AF-A0A6V7QJ78-F1
#
_cell.length_a   1.000
_cell.length_b   1.000
_cell.length_c   1.000
_cell.angle_alpha   90.00
_cell.angle_beta   90.00
_cell.angle_gamma   90.00
#
_symmetry.space_group_name_H-M   'P 1'
#
loop_
_entity.id
_entity.type
_entity.pdbx_description
1 polymer ?
#
loop_
_entity_poly.entity_id
_entity_poly.type
_entity_poly.pdbx_seq_one_letter_code
_entity_poly.pdbx_strand_id
1 'polypeptide(L)'
;MASSTHPPPPPPASSSLSPPEVPMALHAHNRDKLLRALRDRLAAASRPLRGFVLLQGGEEKTRYCTDHAELFRQESYFAYLFGVREPGFYGAIDIASGQSLLFAPRLPADYAVWLGEIKPLSYFKERYKVDMVFYVDEIAQVLHDRFKESGKPLLFLLYGMNTDSNNFSKPAEFEGIENFETDLTTLHPILTECRIFKSELELALIQYANDVSSEAHVEVMRRTKAGMKEYQLESIFLHHIYMYGGCRHCSYTCICATGENSAVLHYGHAAAPNDRTLKDGDMALFDMGAEYNFYGSDITCSFPVNGKFTKDQLIVYNAVLKAHNAVISSMRPGVSWIDMHKLAEETILESLKKEGLILGDVDEMMAARLGAVFMPHGLGHFLGIDTHDPGGYAKGMERPKEPGLSALRTVRELQEGMVITVEPGCYFIDALLGPAMQDSVTSKFFNLKEVERHKNFGGVRIESDVYVTADGCKNLTKCPREPWEIEVVMAGAPWPGCGSINKATANGIF
;
A
#
# COMPACT_ATOMS: atom_id res chain seq x y z
N MET A 1 28.13 -40.78 25.06
CA MET A 1 26.97 -39.89 24.85
C MET A 1 27.50 -38.46 24.88
N ALA A 2 27.80 -37.89 23.72
CA ALA A 2 28.23 -36.50 23.62
C ALA A 2 26.97 -35.63 23.56
N SER A 3 26.75 -34.80 24.58
CA SER A 3 25.62 -33.88 24.64
C SER A 3 25.83 -32.78 23.60
N SER A 4 24.99 -32.80 22.57
CA SER A 4 24.76 -31.65 21.69
C SER A 4 24.17 -30.51 22.52
N THR A 5 24.99 -29.56 22.94
CA THR A 5 24.53 -28.28 23.47
C THR A 5 24.36 -27.33 22.30
N HIS A 6 23.17 -27.28 21.72
CA HIS A 6 22.79 -26.16 20.88
C HIS A 6 22.87 -24.87 21.70
N PRO A 7 23.46 -23.79 21.17
CA PRO A 7 23.40 -22.49 21.84
C PRO A 7 21.93 -22.08 22.01
N PRO A 8 21.56 -21.43 23.12
CA PRO A 8 20.21 -20.92 23.31
C PRO A 8 19.84 -19.98 22.16
N PRO A 9 18.56 -19.94 21.73
CA PRO A 9 18.14 -18.99 20.71
C PRO A 9 18.53 -17.57 21.14
N PRO A 10 18.96 -16.71 20.21
CA PRO A 10 19.19 -15.31 20.53
C PRO A 10 17.93 -14.73 21.17
N PRO A 11 18.07 -13.81 22.15
CA PRO A 11 16.91 -13.14 22.73
C PRO A 11 16.06 -12.55 21.59
N PRO A 12 14.73 -12.53 21.72
CA PRO A 12 13.88 -11.88 20.72
C PRO A 12 14.44 -10.48 20.48
N ALA A 13 14.67 -10.14 19.20
CA ALA A 13 15.09 -8.80 18.84
C ALA A 13 14.06 -7.84 19.42
N SER A 14 14.44 -7.09 20.45
CA SER A 14 13.57 -6.10 21.06
C SER A 14 13.48 -4.94 20.10
N SER A 15 12.32 -4.75 19.47
CA SER A 15 12.06 -3.53 18.71
C SER A 15 12.17 -2.33 19.64
N SER A 16 12.84 -1.28 19.17
CA SER A 16 12.82 0.03 19.85
C SER A 16 11.59 0.85 19.51
N LEU A 17 10.76 0.39 18.55
CA LEU A 17 9.56 1.08 18.15
C LEU A 17 8.47 0.89 19.21
N SER A 18 7.63 1.91 19.34
CA SER A 18 6.46 1.87 20.19
C SER A 18 5.29 2.45 19.41
N PRO A 19 4.10 1.82 19.44
CA PRO A 19 2.92 2.32 18.74
C PRO A 19 2.62 3.76 19.16
N PRO A 20 2.68 4.74 18.23
CA PRO A 20 2.44 6.13 18.58
C PRO A 20 0.95 6.34 18.89
N GLU A 21 0.65 7.25 19.80
CA GLU A 21 -0.74 7.71 19.94
C GLU A 21 -1.20 8.36 18.63
N VAL A 22 -2.42 8.04 18.20
CA VAL A 22 -3.01 8.65 17.01
C VAL A 22 -3.83 9.87 17.41
N PRO A 23 -3.36 11.10 17.13
CA PRO A 23 -4.10 12.29 17.50
C PRO A 23 -5.36 12.38 16.64
N MET A 24 -6.53 12.35 17.28
CA MET A 24 -7.83 12.50 16.61
C MET A 24 -8.02 13.86 15.91
N ALA A 25 -7.10 14.81 16.16
CA ALA A 25 -6.97 16.05 15.38
C ALA A 25 -6.66 15.79 13.89
N LEU A 26 -6.05 14.64 13.55
CA LEU A 26 -5.86 14.19 12.16
C LEU A 26 -7.19 14.15 11.43
N HIS A 27 -8.18 13.45 12.00
CA HIS A 27 -9.48 13.29 11.37
C HIS A 27 -10.27 14.61 11.33
N ALA A 28 -10.16 15.45 12.36
CA ALA A 28 -10.72 16.80 12.33
C ALA A 28 -10.13 17.65 11.19
N HIS A 29 -8.81 17.61 11.00
CA HIS A 29 -8.14 18.27 9.89
C HIS A 29 -8.63 17.76 8.53
N ASN A 30 -8.83 16.45 8.38
CA ASN A 30 -9.37 15.85 7.16
C ASN A 30 -10.81 16.30 6.86
N ARG A 31 -11.66 16.44 7.88
CA ARG A 31 -13.01 17.01 7.74
C ARG A 31 -12.96 18.46 7.30
N ASP A 32 -12.08 19.27 7.89
CA ASP A 32 -11.89 20.67 7.50
C ASP A 32 -11.38 20.80 6.05
N LYS A 33 -10.45 19.91 5.66
CA LYS A 33 -9.91 19.85 4.29
C LYS A 33 -11.02 19.55 3.28
N LEU A 34 -11.82 18.51 3.53
CA LEU A 34 -12.98 18.16 2.71
C LEU A 34 -13.97 19.34 2.64
N LEU A 35 -14.31 19.92 3.79
CA LEU A 35 -15.31 20.99 3.87
C LEU A 35 -14.90 22.22 3.06
N ARG A 36 -13.63 22.63 3.11
CA ARG A 36 -13.10 23.71 2.27
C ARG A 36 -13.24 23.37 0.79
N ALA A 37 -12.73 22.22 0.36
CA ALA A 37 -12.77 21.81 -1.05
C ALA A 37 -14.21 21.68 -1.58
N LEU A 38 -15.12 21.15 -0.75
CA LEU A 38 -16.53 21.02 -1.10
C LEU A 38 -17.21 22.38 -1.22
N ARG A 39 -16.99 23.29 -0.27
CA ARG A 39 -17.55 24.66 -0.33
C ARG A 39 -17.04 25.42 -1.55
N ASP A 40 -15.75 25.33 -1.86
CA ASP A 40 -15.16 25.96 -3.04
C ASP A 40 -15.80 25.42 -4.33
N ARG A 41 -15.99 24.10 -4.41
CA ARG A 41 -16.65 23.45 -5.56
C ARG A 41 -18.12 23.86 -5.71
N LEU A 42 -18.86 23.93 -4.61
CA LEU A 42 -20.26 24.35 -4.61
C LEU A 42 -20.39 25.83 -4.99
N ALA A 43 -19.54 26.70 -4.43
CA ALA A 43 -19.51 28.12 -4.76
C ALA A 43 -19.17 28.35 -6.24
N ALA A 44 -18.16 27.65 -6.78
CA ALA A 44 -17.80 27.71 -8.19
C ALA A 44 -18.92 27.24 -9.14
N ALA A 45 -19.81 26.36 -8.65
CA ALA A 45 -20.99 25.90 -9.38
C ALA A 45 -22.26 26.72 -9.06
N SER A 46 -22.15 27.83 -8.33
CA SER A 46 -23.27 28.65 -7.84
C SER A 46 -24.34 27.85 -7.08
N ARG A 47 -23.92 26.79 -6.38
CA ARG A 47 -24.77 25.95 -5.53
C ARG A 47 -24.75 26.48 -4.08
N PRO A 48 -25.88 26.38 -3.35
CA PRO A 48 -25.93 26.82 -1.96
C PRO A 48 -25.01 25.97 -1.06
N LEU A 49 -24.37 26.62 -0.08
CA LEU A 49 -23.49 25.98 0.91
C LEU A 49 -24.30 25.35 2.05
N ARG A 50 -25.23 24.46 1.70
CA ARG A 50 -26.17 23.82 2.62
C ARG A 50 -26.21 22.31 2.41
N GLY A 51 -26.80 21.61 3.38
CA GLY A 51 -26.92 20.16 3.38
C GLY A 51 -25.79 19.48 4.15
N PHE A 52 -25.74 18.16 4.07
CA PHE A 52 -24.84 17.34 4.86
C PHE A 52 -24.05 16.40 3.95
N VAL A 53 -22.75 16.28 4.18
CA VAL A 53 -22.02 15.06 3.81
C VAL A 53 -22.51 13.97 4.74
N LEU A 54 -22.85 12.79 4.23
CA LEU A 54 -23.21 11.63 5.05
C LEU A 54 -22.47 10.38 4.55
N LEU A 55 -21.75 9.73 5.47
CA LEU A 55 -21.07 8.46 5.25
C LEU A 55 -21.63 7.39 6.20
N GLN A 56 -21.74 6.17 5.68
CA GLN A 56 -22.01 4.96 6.45
C GLN A 56 -20.70 4.24 6.67
N GLY A 57 -20.38 3.93 7.92
CA GLY A 57 -19.25 3.07 8.27
C GLY A 57 -19.53 1.61 7.93
N GLY A 58 -18.48 0.80 7.95
CA GLY A 58 -18.53 -0.64 7.77
C GLY A 58 -19.30 -1.33 8.89
N GLU A 59 -19.83 -2.50 8.55
CA GLU A 59 -20.55 -3.39 9.45
C GLU A 59 -19.74 -4.67 9.67
N GLU A 60 -19.96 -5.36 10.79
CA GLU A 60 -19.38 -6.69 11.01
C GLU A 60 -19.93 -7.68 9.99
N LYS A 61 -19.06 -8.60 9.55
CA LYS A 61 -19.42 -9.67 8.64
C LYS A 61 -19.11 -11.00 9.28
N THR A 62 -19.93 -12.00 8.95
CA THR A 62 -19.65 -13.38 9.31
C THR A 62 -19.19 -14.17 8.09
N ARG A 63 -18.46 -15.25 8.35
CA ARG A 63 -18.08 -16.19 7.30
C ARG A 63 -19.35 -16.91 6.78
N TYR A 64 -19.81 -16.48 5.60
CA TYR A 64 -21.00 -17.01 4.94
C TYR A 64 -22.24 -17.00 5.87
N CYS A 65 -22.88 -18.14 6.10
CA CYS A 65 -24.07 -18.27 6.95
C CYS A 65 -23.74 -18.72 8.39
N THR A 66 -22.47 -18.67 8.81
CA THR A 66 -22.05 -19.04 10.17
C THR A 66 -22.09 -17.85 11.14
N ASP A 67 -21.82 -18.10 12.42
CA ASP A 67 -21.64 -17.08 13.46
C ASP A 67 -20.18 -16.65 13.65
N HIS A 68 -19.26 -17.15 12.81
CA HIS A 68 -17.86 -16.77 12.87
C HIS A 68 -17.66 -15.36 12.32
N ALA A 69 -17.53 -14.38 13.22
CA ALA A 69 -17.23 -13.00 12.87
C ALA A 69 -15.80 -12.87 12.30
N GLU A 70 -15.67 -12.20 11.16
CA GLU A 70 -14.38 -11.79 10.64
C GLU A 70 -13.85 -10.61 11.46
N LEU A 71 -12.52 -10.46 11.53
CA LEU A 71 -11.93 -9.31 12.17
C LEU A 71 -12.35 -8.03 11.42
N PHE A 72 -13.04 -7.13 12.12
CA PHE A 72 -13.54 -5.90 11.52
C PHE A 72 -12.41 -4.90 11.21
N ARG A 73 -12.42 -4.38 9.98
CA ARG A 73 -11.63 -3.25 9.50
C ARG A 73 -12.58 -2.26 8.84
N GLN A 74 -12.48 -0.98 9.22
CA GLN A 74 -13.38 0.09 8.81
C GLN A 74 -13.33 0.37 7.29
N GLU A 75 -14.41 0.92 6.74
CA GLU A 75 -14.44 1.50 5.39
C GLU A 75 -13.50 2.72 5.30
N SER A 76 -12.68 2.80 4.25
CA SER A 76 -11.53 3.71 4.17
C SER A 76 -11.91 5.19 4.17
N TYR A 77 -12.99 5.59 3.48
CA TYR A 77 -13.43 6.98 3.47
C TYR A 77 -14.03 7.42 4.82
N PHE A 78 -14.75 6.51 5.48
CA PHE A 78 -15.27 6.73 6.82
C PHE A 78 -14.13 6.84 7.86
N ALA A 79 -13.17 5.92 7.79
CA ALA A 79 -11.96 5.93 8.61
C ALA A 79 -11.17 7.23 8.43
N TYR A 80 -11.01 7.70 7.19
CA TYR A 80 -10.30 8.95 6.87
C TYR A 80 -10.89 10.17 7.60
N LEU A 81 -12.22 10.32 7.59
CA LEU A 81 -12.89 11.49 8.17
C LEU A 81 -13.16 11.40 9.68
N PHE A 82 -13.31 10.20 10.23
CA PHE A 82 -13.76 10.04 11.62
C PHE A 82 -12.82 9.23 12.52
N GLY A 83 -11.95 8.37 11.96
CA GLY A 83 -11.05 7.52 12.75
C GLY A 83 -11.75 6.45 13.59
N VAL A 84 -13.04 6.25 13.37
CA VAL A 84 -13.91 5.36 14.15
C VAL A 84 -13.56 3.91 13.86
N ARG A 85 -13.32 3.14 14.93
CA ARG A 85 -12.89 1.74 14.85
C ARG A 85 -14.04 0.76 15.07
N GLU A 86 -15.15 1.23 15.61
CA GLU A 86 -16.33 0.44 15.87
C GLU A 86 -17.19 0.28 14.60
N PRO A 87 -17.87 -0.88 14.44
CA PRO A 87 -18.76 -1.14 13.31
C PRO A 87 -20.13 -0.47 13.48
N GLY A 88 -20.83 -0.27 12.36
CA GLY A 88 -22.24 0.18 12.32
C GLY A 88 -22.45 1.68 12.58
N PHE A 89 -21.39 2.47 12.64
CA PHE A 89 -21.48 3.91 12.84
C PHE A 89 -21.84 4.65 11.54
N TYR A 90 -22.45 5.83 11.67
CA TYR A 90 -22.59 6.81 10.59
C TYR A 90 -21.95 8.13 11.01
N GLY A 91 -21.64 8.97 10.03
CA GLY A 91 -20.93 10.22 10.27
C GLY A 91 -21.39 11.26 9.26
N ALA A 92 -21.70 12.45 9.76
CA ALA A 92 -22.14 13.57 8.94
C ALA A 92 -21.33 14.83 9.18
N ILE A 93 -21.26 15.69 8.17
CA ILE A 93 -20.67 17.03 8.24
C ILE A 93 -21.66 18.02 7.67
N ASP A 94 -22.11 18.96 8.49
CA ASP A 94 -22.94 20.08 8.06
C ASP A 94 -22.08 21.04 7.21
N ILE A 95 -22.48 21.23 5.95
CA ILE A 95 -21.71 22.05 5.01
C ILE A 95 -21.77 23.53 5.38
N ALA A 96 -22.85 24.01 6.00
CA ALA A 96 -23.00 25.41 6.36
C ALA A 96 -22.20 25.75 7.62
N SER A 97 -22.37 24.96 8.69
CA SER A 97 -21.73 25.23 9.98
C SER A 97 -20.33 24.63 10.12
N GLY A 98 -20.03 23.57 9.36
CA GLY A 98 -18.83 22.75 9.52
C GLY A 98 -18.89 21.77 10.68
N GLN A 99 -20.02 21.70 11.40
CA GLN A 99 -20.15 20.78 12.53
C GLN A 99 -20.16 19.32 12.06
N SER A 100 -19.39 18.51 12.78
CA SER A 100 -19.29 17.07 12.63
C SER A 100 -20.22 16.34 13.59
N LEU A 101 -21.00 15.41 13.05
CA LEU A 101 -21.92 14.56 13.77
C LEU A 101 -21.48 13.11 13.63
N LEU A 102 -21.57 12.36 14.71
CA LEU A 102 -21.38 10.91 14.70
C LEU A 102 -22.65 10.22 15.21
N PHE A 103 -23.01 9.10 14.60
CA PHE A 103 -24.17 8.32 14.99
C PHE A 103 -23.70 6.92 15.41
N ALA A 104 -23.86 6.61 16.69
CA ALA A 104 -23.47 5.34 17.28
C ALA A 104 -24.64 4.34 17.29
N PRO A 105 -24.42 3.04 17.06
CA PRO A 105 -25.45 2.04 17.27
C PRO A 105 -25.99 2.09 18.71
N ARG A 106 -27.31 1.98 18.88
CA ARG A 106 -27.90 1.78 20.20
C ARG A 106 -27.78 0.31 20.57
N LEU A 107 -26.87 -0.01 21.48
CA LEU A 107 -26.57 -1.39 21.83
C LEU A 107 -27.54 -1.93 22.89
N PRO A 108 -28.01 -3.19 22.75
CA PRO A 108 -28.83 -3.85 23.75
C PRO A 108 -28.03 -4.18 25.03
N ALA A 109 -28.72 -4.42 26.14
CA ALA A 109 -28.09 -4.63 27.45
C ALA A 109 -27.19 -5.89 27.51
N ASP A 110 -27.49 -6.91 26.72
CA ASP A 110 -26.68 -8.14 26.62
C ASP A 110 -25.31 -7.90 25.97
N TYR A 111 -25.13 -6.83 25.17
CA TYR A 111 -23.82 -6.41 24.67
C TYR A 111 -22.80 -6.26 25.82
N ALA A 112 -23.24 -5.73 26.96
CA ALA A 112 -22.40 -5.57 28.16
C ALA A 112 -21.85 -6.88 28.71
N VAL A 113 -22.56 -7.99 28.46
CA VAL A 113 -22.18 -9.34 28.91
C VAL A 113 -21.21 -9.98 27.92
N TRP A 114 -21.45 -9.83 26.61
CA TRP A 114 -20.74 -10.59 25.57
C TRP A 114 -19.57 -9.85 24.94
N LEU A 115 -19.70 -8.53 24.73
CA LEU A 115 -18.80 -7.75 23.88
C LEU A 115 -18.09 -6.63 24.65
N GLY A 116 -18.59 -6.26 25.83
CA GLY A 116 -17.93 -5.36 26.76
C GLY A 116 -18.76 -4.11 27.09
N GLU A 117 -18.15 -3.16 27.79
CA GLU A 117 -18.85 -1.98 28.32
C GLU A 117 -19.59 -1.18 27.24
N ILE A 118 -20.89 -0.92 27.46
CA ILE A 118 -21.68 -0.01 26.62
C ILE A 118 -21.28 1.43 26.93
N LYS A 119 -20.53 2.05 26.01
CA LYS A 119 -20.04 3.41 26.18
C LYS A 119 -21.15 4.46 25.98
N PRO A 120 -21.22 5.51 26.82
CA PRO A 120 -22.18 6.60 26.62
C PRO A 120 -21.80 7.45 25.39
N LEU A 121 -22.76 8.17 24.81
CA LEU A 121 -22.50 9.07 23.66
C LEU A 121 -21.40 10.12 23.94
N SER A 122 -21.27 10.59 25.19
CA SER A 122 -20.22 11.52 25.61
C SER A 122 -18.81 10.95 25.43
N TYR A 123 -18.63 9.64 25.62
CA TYR A 123 -17.35 8.98 25.38
C TYR A 123 -16.96 9.07 23.91
N PHE A 124 -17.88 8.75 22.98
CA PHE A 124 -17.60 8.83 21.55
C PHE A 124 -17.33 10.27 21.09
N LYS A 125 -18.03 11.25 21.70
CA LYS A 125 -17.82 12.67 21.42
C LYS A 125 -16.39 13.09 21.75
N GLU A 126 -15.94 12.77 22.97
CA GLU A 126 -14.60 13.10 23.46
C GLU A 126 -13.52 12.32 22.69
N ARG A 127 -13.72 11.02 22.51
CA ARG A 127 -12.79 10.13 21.80
C ARG A 127 -12.56 10.59 20.37
N TYR A 128 -13.60 10.77 19.58
CA TYR A 128 -13.48 11.08 18.15
C TYR A 128 -13.40 12.56 17.82
N LYS A 129 -13.41 13.42 18.86
CA LYS A 129 -13.34 14.89 18.74
C LYS A 129 -14.33 15.42 17.70
N VAL A 130 -15.58 14.95 17.79
CA VAL A 130 -16.70 15.40 16.98
C VAL A 130 -17.57 16.38 17.78
N ASP A 131 -18.35 17.21 17.10
CA ASP A 131 -19.13 18.25 17.76
C ASP A 131 -20.35 17.67 18.49
N MET A 132 -20.98 16.66 17.89
CA MET A 132 -22.19 16.03 18.39
C MET A 132 -22.19 14.53 18.14
N VAL A 133 -22.84 13.78 19.03
CA VAL A 133 -23.05 12.34 18.88
C VAL A 133 -24.51 12.01 19.20
N PHE A 134 -25.13 11.19 18.35
CA PHE A 134 -26.50 10.70 18.47
C PHE A 134 -26.54 9.19 18.23
N TYR A 135 -27.72 8.58 18.30
CA TYR A 135 -27.87 7.18 17.91
C TYR A 135 -28.23 7.03 16.43
N VAL A 136 -27.86 5.89 15.83
CA VAL A 136 -28.17 5.57 14.42
C VAL A 136 -29.66 5.59 14.12
N ASP A 137 -30.49 5.13 15.07
CA ASP A 137 -31.95 5.14 14.96
C ASP A 137 -32.56 6.56 15.00
N GLU A 138 -31.75 7.60 15.24
CA GLU A 138 -32.17 9.00 15.31
C GLU A 138 -31.72 9.82 14.08
N ILE A 139 -30.97 9.24 13.12
CA ILE A 139 -30.36 9.96 11.98
C ILE A 139 -31.37 10.84 11.24
N ALA A 140 -32.50 10.26 10.81
CA ALA A 140 -33.49 10.97 10.00
C ALA A 140 -34.03 12.21 10.73
N GLN A 141 -34.42 12.05 12.00
CA GLN A 141 -34.96 13.12 12.82
C GLN A 141 -33.91 14.21 13.08
N VAL A 142 -32.69 13.82 13.47
CA VAL A 142 -31.61 14.77 13.74
C VAL A 142 -31.28 15.59 12.50
N LEU A 143 -31.06 14.95 11.34
CA LEU A 143 -30.68 15.69 10.13
C LEU A 143 -31.80 16.65 9.67
N HIS A 144 -33.08 16.28 9.84
CA HIS A 144 -34.21 17.18 9.59
C HIS A 144 -34.21 18.38 10.55
N ASP A 145 -34.12 18.14 11.86
CA ASP A 145 -34.15 19.21 12.86
C ASP A 145 -32.97 20.19 12.72
N ARG A 146 -31.83 19.68 12.25
CA ARG A 146 -30.64 20.49 12.00
C ARG A 146 -30.71 21.26 10.69
N PHE A 147 -31.52 20.83 9.73
CA PHE A 147 -31.74 21.56 8.48
C PHE A 147 -32.73 22.72 8.72
N LYS A 148 -32.19 23.92 8.97
CA LYS A 148 -32.98 25.11 9.32
C LYS A 148 -33.69 25.79 8.15
N GLU A 149 -33.67 25.17 6.97
CA GLU A 149 -34.23 25.73 5.74
C GLU A 149 -35.52 25.02 5.33
N SER A 150 -36.34 25.68 4.52
CA SER A 150 -37.54 25.06 3.95
C SER A 150 -37.18 24.02 2.90
N GLY A 151 -37.85 22.86 2.94
CA GLY A 151 -37.70 21.79 1.96
C GLY A 151 -37.06 20.53 2.55
N LYS A 152 -36.73 19.57 1.66
CA LYS A 152 -36.01 18.36 2.06
C LYS A 152 -34.53 18.69 2.28
N PRO A 153 -33.88 18.17 3.34
CA PRO A 153 -32.44 18.32 3.50
C PRO A 153 -31.70 17.62 2.36
N LEU A 154 -30.62 18.21 1.88
CA LEU A 154 -29.76 17.64 0.84
C LEU A 154 -28.63 16.82 1.48
N LEU A 155 -28.46 15.58 1.03
CA LEU A 155 -27.38 14.68 1.41
C LEU A 155 -26.39 14.49 0.26
N PHE A 156 -25.11 14.77 0.51
CA PHE A 156 -24.01 14.40 -0.36
C PHE A 156 -23.51 13.03 0.06
N LEU A 157 -23.78 12.01 -0.75
CA LEU A 157 -23.45 10.62 -0.46
C LEU A 157 -22.23 10.18 -1.26
N LEU A 158 -21.48 9.23 -0.71
CA LEU A 158 -20.29 8.69 -1.34
C LEU A 158 -20.68 7.64 -2.38
N TYR A 159 -20.65 8.04 -3.66
CA TYR A 159 -20.86 7.13 -4.78
C TYR A 159 -19.87 7.44 -5.91
N GLY A 160 -18.96 6.50 -6.17
CA GLY A 160 -18.02 6.61 -7.27
C GLY A 160 -17.20 5.35 -7.46
N MET A 161 -16.63 5.21 -8.65
CA MET A 161 -15.88 4.03 -9.07
C MET A 161 -14.43 4.12 -8.55
N ASN A 162 -13.97 3.08 -7.88
CA ASN A 162 -12.54 2.86 -7.64
C ASN A 162 -11.89 2.35 -8.94
N THR A 163 -10.80 2.99 -9.36
CA THR A 163 -10.20 2.82 -10.69
C THR A 163 -9.27 1.60 -10.83
N ASP A 164 -9.07 0.87 -9.74
CA ASP A 164 -8.27 -0.37 -9.71
C ASP A 164 -9.17 -1.61 -9.65
N SER A 165 -10.23 -1.56 -8.83
CA SER A 165 -11.19 -2.67 -8.68
C SER A 165 -12.38 -2.59 -9.64
N ASN A 166 -12.67 -1.42 -10.21
CA ASN A 166 -13.91 -1.09 -10.93
C ASN A 166 -15.20 -1.20 -10.09
N ASN A 167 -15.08 -1.36 -8.76
CA ASN A 167 -16.22 -1.36 -7.86
C ASN A 167 -16.66 0.07 -7.55
N PHE A 168 -17.97 0.25 -7.34
CA PHE A 168 -18.52 1.50 -6.85
C PHE A 168 -18.60 1.49 -5.33
N SER A 169 -18.26 2.62 -4.70
CA SER A 169 -18.52 2.83 -3.28
C SER A 169 -20.02 2.72 -3.00
N LYS A 170 -20.40 2.13 -1.87
CA LYS A 170 -21.81 2.04 -1.47
C LYS A 170 -22.25 3.37 -0.84
N PRO A 171 -23.31 4.04 -1.35
CA PRO A 171 -23.85 5.23 -0.71
C PRO A 171 -24.48 4.86 0.64
N ALA A 172 -24.51 5.82 1.58
CA ALA A 172 -25.14 5.60 2.87
C ALA A 172 -26.65 5.37 2.71
N GLU A 173 -27.18 4.39 3.43
CA GLU A 173 -28.61 4.05 3.48
C GLU A 173 -29.09 4.06 4.93
N PHE A 174 -30.30 4.56 5.19
CA PHE A 174 -30.95 4.50 6.50
C PHE A 174 -32.47 4.62 6.34
N GLU A 175 -33.22 4.18 7.35
CA GLU A 175 -34.69 4.30 7.35
C GLU A 175 -35.12 5.78 7.30
N GLY A 176 -35.98 6.13 6.34
CA GLY A 176 -36.45 7.51 6.15
C GLY A 176 -35.63 8.34 5.17
N ILE A 177 -34.59 7.79 4.53
CA ILE A 177 -33.74 8.51 3.57
C ILE A 177 -34.51 9.04 2.35
N GLU A 178 -35.66 8.45 2.00
CA GLU A 178 -36.55 8.94 0.93
C GLU A 178 -37.14 10.33 1.20
N ASN A 179 -37.07 10.80 2.45
CA ASN A 179 -37.46 12.15 2.86
C ASN A 179 -36.37 13.20 2.61
N PHE A 180 -35.24 12.79 2.04
CA PHE A 180 -34.09 13.65 1.71
C PHE A 180 -33.90 13.80 0.20
N GLU A 181 -33.25 14.88 -0.22
CA GLU A 181 -32.64 14.97 -1.55
C GLU A 181 -31.24 14.36 -1.49
N THR A 182 -30.77 13.76 -2.58
CA THR A 182 -29.45 13.11 -2.62
C THR A 182 -28.61 13.59 -3.80
N ASP A 183 -27.32 13.79 -3.56
CA ASP A 183 -26.28 14.03 -4.56
C ASP A 183 -25.26 12.89 -4.49
N LEU A 184 -25.18 12.12 -5.57
CA LEU A 184 -24.29 10.96 -5.70
C LEU A 184 -23.02 11.26 -6.50
N THR A 185 -22.78 12.51 -6.90
CA THR A 185 -21.75 12.82 -7.91
C THR A 185 -20.68 13.78 -7.42
N THR A 186 -20.99 14.58 -6.42
CA THR A 186 -20.12 15.67 -5.95
C THR A 186 -19.09 15.18 -4.94
N LEU A 187 -19.50 14.35 -3.97
CA LEU A 187 -18.64 14.00 -2.84
C LEU A 187 -17.42 13.17 -3.23
N HIS A 188 -17.63 12.07 -3.95
CA HIS A 188 -16.57 11.11 -4.27
C HIS A 188 -15.32 11.77 -4.89
N PRO A 189 -15.39 12.50 -6.03
CA PRO A 189 -14.19 13.06 -6.63
C PRO A 189 -13.45 14.05 -5.72
N ILE A 190 -14.16 14.81 -4.88
CA ILE A 190 -13.56 15.78 -3.96
C ILE A 190 -12.87 15.07 -2.79
N LEU A 191 -13.55 14.10 -2.19
CA LEU A 191 -13.01 13.36 -1.06
C LEU A 191 -11.85 12.44 -1.48
N THR A 192 -11.93 11.83 -2.66
CA THR A 192 -10.79 11.11 -3.26
C THR A 192 -9.58 12.03 -3.40
N GLU A 193 -9.74 13.24 -3.95
CA GLU A 193 -8.64 14.19 -4.11
C GLU A 193 -8.05 14.61 -2.75
N CYS A 194 -8.87 14.73 -1.71
CA CYS A 194 -8.40 14.99 -0.36
C CYS A 194 -7.48 13.88 0.17
N ARG A 195 -7.72 12.62 -0.17
CA ARG A 195 -6.89 11.48 0.27
C ARG A 195 -5.54 11.39 -0.43
N ILE A 196 -5.42 11.92 -1.65
CA ILE A 196 -4.17 11.86 -2.43
C ILE A 196 -3.03 12.58 -1.70
N PHE A 197 -3.32 13.76 -1.16
CA PHE A 197 -2.34 14.63 -0.50
C PHE A 197 -2.34 14.42 1.01
N LYS A 198 -1.26 13.88 1.56
CA LYS A 198 -1.17 13.51 2.96
C LYS A 198 -0.82 14.73 3.80
N SER A 199 -1.52 14.91 4.93
CA SER A 199 -1.08 15.84 5.96
C SER A 199 0.11 15.26 6.74
N GLU A 200 0.85 16.10 7.46
CA GLU A 200 1.97 15.65 8.31
C GLU A 200 1.56 14.58 9.34
N LEU A 201 0.32 14.67 9.86
CA LEU A 201 -0.21 13.68 10.81
C LEU A 201 -0.45 12.32 10.14
N GLU A 202 -0.88 12.31 8.89
CA GLU A 202 -1.05 11.08 8.11
C GLU A 202 0.30 10.50 7.70
N LEU A 203 1.22 11.36 7.25
CA LEU A 203 2.58 10.96 6.91
C LEU A 203 3.30 10.34 8.11
N ALA A 204 3.06 10.82 9.33
CA ALA A 204 3.62 10.22 10.54
C ALA A 204 3.13 8.77 10.76
N LEU A 205 1.87 8.46 10.46
CA LEU A 205 1.35 7.10 10.57
C LEU A 205 1.88 6.18 9.46
N ILE A 206 1.96 6.67 8.22
CA ILE A 206 2.55 5.94 7.09
C ILE A 206 4.04 5.67 7.34
N GLN A 207 4.77 6.66 7.86
CA GLN A 207 6.18 6.50 8.26
C GLN A 207 6.33 5.45 9.36
N TYR A 208 5.43 5.44 10.35
CA TYR A 208 5.46 4.43 11.40
C TYR A 208 5.16 3.01 10.86
N ALA A 209 4.17 2.85 9.98
CA ALA A 209 3.91 1.59 9.29
C ALA A 209 5.14 1.13 8.49
N ASN A 210 5.82 2.04 7.79
CA ASN A 210 7.07 1.77 7.10
C ASN A 210 8.20 1.33 8.02
N ASP A 211 8.38 1.99 9.17
CA ASP A 211 9.43 1.67 10.12
C ASP A 211 9.25 0.26 10.69
N VAL A 212 8.02 -0.08 11.10
CA VAL A 212 7.66 -1.42 11.60
C VAL A 212 7.84 -2.49 10.52
N SER A 213 7.34 -2.25 9.31
CA SER A 213 7.49 -3.18 8.19
C SER A 213 8.95 -3.37 7.79
N SER A 214 9.74 -2.30 7.80
CA SER A 214 11.19 -2.37 7.51
C SER A 214 11.92 -3.22 8.56
N GLU A 215 11.61 -3.05 9.84
CA GLU A 215 12.17 -3.88 10.91
C GLU A 215 11.77 -5.36 10.74
N ALA A 216 10.51 -5.62 10.39
CA ALA A 216 10.00 -6.95 10.14
C ALA A 216 10.68 -7.63 8.92
N HIS A 217 10.89 -6.90 7.82
CA HIS A 217 11.63 -7.40 6.65
C HIS A 217 13.08 -7.76 7.00
N VAL A 218 13.75 -6.96 7.83
CA VAL A 218 15.10 -7.25 8.32
C VAL A 218 15.12 -8.52 9.18
N GLU A 219 14.12 -8.70 10.05
CA GLU A 219 14.01 -9.92 10.84
C GLU A 219 13.74 -11.15 9.95
N VAL A 220 12.89 -11.02 8.92
CA VAL A 220 12.66 -12.07 7.92
C VAL A 220 13.97 -12.45 7.20
N MET A 221 14.75 -11.47 6.73
CA MET A 221 16.05 -11.72 6.10
C MET A 221 17.00 -12.49 7.03
N ARG A 222 17.08 -12.12 8.31
CA ARG A 222 17.92 -12.82 9.31
C ARG A 222 17.47 -14.25 9.60
N ARG A 223 16.16 -14.50 9.55
CA ARG A 223 15.58 -15.80 9.89
C ARG A 223 15.54 -16.76 8.70
N THR A 224 15.65 -16.24 7.47
CA THR A 224 15.56 -17.04 6.25
C THR A 224 16.65 -18.10 6.19
N LYS A 225 16.22 -19.35 5.93
CA LYS A 225 17.10 -20.51 5.71
C LYS A 225 16.49 -21.43 4.66
N ALA A 226 17.34 -22.03 3.84
CA ALA A 226 16.93 -23.14 2.97
C ALA A 226 16.28 -24.27 3.81
N GLY A 227 15.24 -24.88 3.25
CA GLY A 227 14.43 -25.91 3.90
C GLY A 227 13.20 -25.38 4.65
N MET A 228 13.10 -24.08 4.91
CA MET A 228 11.87 -23.46 5.43
C MET A 228 10.76 -23.46 4.39
N LYS A 229 9.53 -23.19 4.82
CA LYS A 229 8.39 -22.86 3.96
C LYS A 229 8.22 -21.35 3.87
N GLU A 230 7.74 -20.86 2.74
CA GLU A 230 7.44 -19.45 2.52
C GLU A 230 6.52 -18.88 3.60
N TYR A 231 5.44 -19.58 3.97
CA TYR A 231 4.50 -19.16 5.02
C TYR A 231 5.15 -19.02 6.41
N GLN A 232 6.30 -19.65 6.67
CA GLN A 232 6.99 -19.48 7.96
C GLN A 232 7.60 -18.08 8.07
N LEU A 233 8.05 -17.52 6.95
CA LEU A 233 8.57 -16.17 6.89
C LEU A 233 7.44 -15.13 6.86
N GLU A 234 6.32 -15.42 6.18
CA GLU A 234 5.06 -14.66 6.36
C GLU A 234 4.67 -14.59 7.84
N SER A 235 4.67 -15.72 8.53
CA SER A 235 4.34 -15.78 9.96
C SER A 235 5.30 -14.97 10.83
N ILE A 236 6.59 -14.90 10.48
CA ILE A 236 7.58 -14.08 11.21
C ILE A 236 7.29 -12.60 11.00
N PHE A 237 7.01 -12.19 9.76
CA PHE A 237 6.64 -10.81 9.44
C PHE A 237 5.39 -10.39 10.22
N LEU A 238 4.30 -11.15 10.09
CA LEU A 238 3.02 -10.88 10.76
C LEU A 238 3.16 -10.85 12.29
N HIS A 239 3.95 -11.76 12.85
CA HIS A 239 4.25 -11.74 14.28
C HIS A 239 4.96 -10.45 14.68
N HIS A 240 5.99 -10.03 13.94
CA HIS A 240 6.78 -8.85 14.26
C HIS A 240 5.93 -7.57 14.23
N ILE A 241 5.19 -7.35 13.15
CA ILE A 241 4.39 -6.13 12.98
C ILE A 241 3.29 -6.01 14.05
N TYR A 242 2.75 -7.14 14.50
CA TYR A 242 1.71 -7.12 15.51
C TYR A 242 2.28 -7.03 16.93
N MET A 243 3.25 -7.88 17.27
CA MET A 243 3.85 -7.96 18.61
C MET A 243 4.52 -6.64 19.02
N TYR A 244 5.27 -6.02 18.11
CA TYR A 244 6.04 -4.80 18.40
C TYR A 244 5.38 -3.56 17.83
N GLY A 245 4.80 -3.65 16.64
CA GLY A 245 4.22 -2.52 15.93
C GLY A 245 2.78 -2.19 16.35
N GLY A 246 2.07 -3.12 16.99
CA GLY A 246 0.64 -2.99 17.26
C GLY A 246 -0.24 -3.08 16.00
N CYS A 247 0.33 -3.50 14.87
CA CYS A 247 -0.35 -3.62 13.58
C CYS A 247 -1.12 -4.94 13.54
N ARG A 248 -2.39 -4.90 13.95
CA ARG A 248 -3.26 -6.10 13.95
C ARG A 248 -3.66 -6.55 12.55
N HIS A 249 -3.65 -5.63 11.58
CA HIS A 249 -3.91 -5.90 10.17
C HIS A 249 -2.61 -5.76 9.37
N CYS A 250 -2.57 -6.49 8.26
CA CYS A 250 -1.60 -6.34 7.17
C CYS A 250 -2.33 -5.59 6.04
N SER A 251 -1.63 -4.71 5.33
CA SER A 251 -2.24 -3.88 4.28
C SER A 251 -2.79 -4.73 3.12
N TYR A 252 -2.20 -5.90 2.89
CA TYR A 252 -2.60 -6.88 1.88
C TYR A 252 -2.10 -8.27 2.31
N THR A 253 -2.53 -9.32 1.60
CA THR A 253 -2.02 -10.68 1.80
C THR A 253 -0.52 -10.71 1.47
N CYS A 254 0.30 -11.19 2.40
CA CYS A 254 1.75 -11.28 2.22
C CYS A 254 2.11 -12.15 1.00
N ILE A 255 3.03 -11.64 0.17
CA ILE A 255 3.57 -12.35 -0.99
C ILE A 255 4.98 -12.83 -0.60
N CYS A 256 5.11 -14.11 -0.28
CA CYS A 256 6.39 -14.72 0.11
C CYS A 256 6.85 -15.66 -0.99
N ALA A 257 7.43 -15.13 -2.06
CA ALA A 257 7.70 -15.90 -3.27
C ALA A 257 9.18 -16.29 -3.40
N THR A 258 9.47 -17.56 -3.71
CA THR A 258 10.84 -18.06 -3.85
C THR A 258 11.07 -18.88 -5.11
N GLY A 259 12.28 -18.78 -5.67
CA GLY A 259 12.62 -19.36 -6.97
C GLY A 259 11.68 -18.83 -8.06
N GLU A 260 11.17 -19.72 -8.91
CA GLU A 260 10.24 -19.39 -10.00
C GLU A 260 8.96 -18.66 -9.54
N ASN A 261 8.49 -18.87 -8.30
CA ASN A 261 7.31 -18.17 -7.77
C ASN A 261 7.51 -16.65 -7.72
N SER A 262 8.75 -16.17 -7.62
CA SER A 262 9.05 -14.73 -7.62
C SER A 262 8.74 -14.02 -8.95
N ALA A 263 8.41 -14.77 -10.02
CA ALA A 263 7.84 -14.23 -11.25
C ALA A 263 6.30 -14.08 -11.23
N VAL A 264 5.62 -14.57 -10.19
CA VAL A 264 4.17 -14.46 -10.02
C VAL A 264 3.85 -13.25 -9.13
N LEU A 265 3.41 -12.16 -9.77
CA LEU A 265 3.37 -10.83 -9.15
C LEU A 265 2.59 -10.75 -7.84
N HIS A 266 1.41 -11.37 -7.78
CA HIS A 266 0.56 -11.46 -6.58
C HIS A 266 0.43 -12.91 -6.10
N TYR A 267 1.57 -13.59 -5.91
CA TYR A 267 1.64 -14.91 -5.24
C TYR A 267 1.12 -14.83 -3.78
N GLY A 268 0.93 -15.94 -3.08
CA GLY A 268 0.50 -15.95 -1.68
C GLY A 268 -1.03 -15.97 -1.45
N HIS A 269 -1.83 -15.77 -2.50
CA HIS A 269 -3.28 -15.95 -2.41
C HIS A 269 -3.67 -17.42 -2.19
N ALA A 270 -4.95 -17.69 -1.90
CA ALA A 270 -5.43 -19.00 -1.46
C ALA A 270 -5.11 -20.20 -2.37
N ALA A 271 -4.92 -20.00 -3.69
CA ALA A 271 -4.58 -21.08 -4.61
C ALA A 271 -3.06 -21.25 -4.85
N ALA A 272 -2.26 -20.34 -4.28
CA ALA A 272 -0.80 -20.33 -4.33
C ALA A 272 -0.26 -19.85 -2.96
N PRO A 273 -0.54 -20.58 -1.86
CA PRO A 273 -0.67 -20.00 -0.52
C PRO A 273 0.65 -19.97 0.27
N ASN A 274 1.73 -19.49 -0.34
CA ASN A 274 3.06 -19.43 0.29
C ASN A 274 3.53 -20.79 0.84
N ASP A 275 3.35 -21.88 0.09
CA ASP A 275 3.60 -23.24 0.57
C ASP A 275 4.82 -23.92 -0.06
N ARG A 276 5.61 -23.23 -0.88
CA ARG A 276 6.84 -23.78 -1.45
C ARG A 276 7.93 -23.89 -0.37
N THR A 277 8.73 -24.93 -0.49
CA THR A 277 9.95 -25.07 0.32
C THR A 277 11.08 -24.25 -0.30
N LEU A 278 11.69 -23.38 0.50
CA LEU A 278 12.88 -22.60 0.16
C LEU A 278 14.04 -23.53 -0.20
N LYS A 279 14.65 -23.38 -1.37
CA LYS A 279 15.82 -24.15 -1.79
C LYS A 279 17.09 -23.30 -1.75
N ASP A 280 18.23 -23.95 -1.57
CA ASP A 280 19.52 -23.30 -1.72
C ASP A 280 19.66 -22.77 -3.16
N GLY A 281 20.16 -21.54 -3.30
CA GLY A 281 20.32 -20.86 -4.59
C GLY A 281 19.06 -20.17 -5.14
N ASP A 282 17.90 -20.32 -4.50
CA ASP A 282 16.70 -19.56 -4.89
C ASP A 282 16.89 -18.06 -4.60
N MET A 283 16.31 -17.22 -5.46
CA MET A 283 15.96 -15.85 -5.09
C MET A 283 14.65 -15.85 -4.31
N ALA A 284 14.59 -15.02 -3.28
CA ALA A 284 13.38 -14.65 -2.58
C ALA A 284 12.91 -13.27 -3.09
N LEU A 285 11.60 -13.09 -3.24
CA LEU A 285 10.92 -11.83 -3.45
C LEU A 285 9.77 -11.77 -2.44
N PHE A 286 9.94 -10.91 -1.44
CA PHE A 286 9.10 -10.84 -0.27
C PHE A 286 8.45 -9.47 -0.22
N ASP A 287 7.17 -9.43 -0.52
CA ASP A 287 6.35 -8.24 -0.64
C ASP A 287 5.27 -8.28 0.45
N MET A 288 5.48 -7.47 1.49
CA MET A 288 4.71 -7.46 2.72
C MET A 288 4.71 -6.09 3.39
N GLY A 289 3.56 -5.64 3.90
CA GLY A 289 3.39 -4.32 4.49
C GLY A 289 2.35 -4.26 5.60
N ALA A 290 2.70 -3.62 6.72
CA ALA A 290 1.84 -3.46 7.89
C ALA A 290 0.77 -2.37 7.70
N GLU A 291 -0.38 -2.53 8.37
CA GLU A 291 -1.39 -1.47 8.51
C GLU A 291 -1.47 -1.02 9.97
N TYR A 292 -1.21 0.27 10.23
CA TYR A 292 -1.33 0.88 11.56
C TYR A 292 -2.41 1.96 11.58
N ASN A 293 -3.49 1.71 12.34
CA ASN A 293 -4.67 2.58 12.40
C ASN A 293 -5.14 3.00 10.99
N PHE A 294 -5.37 2.00 10.13
CA PHE A 294 -5.79 2.13 8.73
C PHE A 294 -4.72 2.58 7.73
N TYR A 295 -3.63 3.22 8.16
CA TYR A 295 -2.57 3.66 7.25
C TYR A 295 -1.56 2.54 7.00
N GLY A 296 -1.30 2.26 5.72
CA GLY A 296 -0.47 1.16 5.27
C GLY A 296 0.96 1.54 4.94
N SER A 297 1.77 0.50 4.76
CA SER A 297 3.05 0.51 4.05
C SER A 297 3.04 -0.57 2.98
N ASP A 298 3.88 -0.44 1.95
CA ASP A 298 4.06 -1.44 0.90
C ASP A 298 5.56 -1.61 0.60
N ILE A 299 6.12 -2.77 0.92
CA ILE A 299 7.57 -2.97 0.85
C ILE A 299 7.87 -4.34 0.27
N THR A 300 8.59 -4.34 -0.83
CA THR A 300 9.21 -5.52 -1.42
C THR A 300 10.72 -5.55 -1.20
N CYS A 301 11.21 -6.68 -0.69
CA CYS A 301 12.62 -7.01 -0.56
C CYS A 301 12.94 -8.30 -1.34
N SER A 302 13.94 -8.23 -2.23
CA SER A 302 14.50 -9.41 -2.90
C SER A 302 15.90 -9.74 -2.39
N PHE A 303 16.17 -11.01 -2.13
CA PHE A 303 17.44 -11.48 -1.55
C PHE A 303 17.68 -12.97 -1.83
N PRO A 304 18.94 -13.46 -1.81
CA PRO A 304 19.25 -14.87 -2.01
C PRO A 304 18.90 -15.68 -0.76
N VAL A 305 18.17 -16.79 -0.90
CA VAL A 305 17.73 -17.63 0.23
C VAL A 305 18.88 -18.13 1.10
N ASN A 306 20.05 -18.39 0.52
CA ASN A 306 21.24 -18.85 1.23
C ASN A 306 22.13 -17.69 1.75
N GLY A 307 21.71 -16.44 1.60
CA GLY A 307 22.41 -15.26 2.09
C GLY A 307 23.61 -14.81 1.25
N LYS A 308 23.83 -15.37 0.06
CA LYS A 308 24.92 -14.99 -0.85
C LYS A 308 24.45 -14.89 -2.29
N PHE A 309 24.67 -13.74 -2.92
CA PHE A 309 24.25 -13.56 -4.30
C PHE A 309 25.20 -14.32 -5.26
N THR A 310 24.62 -15.02 -6.22
CA THR A 310 25.36 -15.53 -7.38
C THR A 310 25.57 -14.42 -8.41
N LYS A 311 26.43 -14.66 -9.40
CA LYS A 311 26.65 -13.70 -10.49
C LYS A 311 25.37 -13.40 -11.28
N ASP A 312 24.60 -14.44 -11.61
CA ASP A 312 23.35 -14.30 -12.36
C ASP A 312 22.28 -13.56 -11.53
N GLN A 313 22.24 -13.79 -10.22
CA GLN A 313 21.37 -13.01 -9.32
C GLN A 313 21.79 -11.54 -9.24
N LEU A 314 23.09 -11.24 -9.19
CA LEU A 314 23.58 -9.86 -9.19
C LEU A 314 23.27 -9.11 -10.49
N ILE A 315 23.25 -9.78 -11.64
CA ILE A 315 22.89 -9.17 -12.92
C ILE A 315 21.48 -8.57 -12.84
N VAL A 316 20.50 -9.39 -12.46
CA VAL A 316 19.09 -8.98 -12.40
C VAL A 316 18.85 -8.02 -11.24
N TYR A 317 19.42 -8.32 -10.06
CA TYR A 317 19.26 -7.50 -8.87
C TYR A 317 19.77 -6.07 -9.07
N ASN A 318 20.98 -5.92 -9.62
CA ASN A 318 21.56 -4.59 -9.83
C ASN A 318 20.84 -3.81 -10.94
N ALA A 319 20.26 -4.48 -11.93
CA ALA A 319 19.41 -3.81 -12.93
C ALA A 319 18.21 -3.13 -12.28
N VAL A 320 17.51 -3.86 -11.39
CA VAL A 320 16.34 -3.34 -10.66
C VAL A 320 16.77 -2.27 -9.64
N LEU A 321 17.87 -2.47 -8.91
CA LEU A 321 18.38 -1.48 -7.96
C LEU A 321 18.77 -0.17 -8.67
N LYS A 322 19.40 -0.26 -9.85
CA LYS A 322 19.74 0.91 -10.67
C LYS A 322 18.47 1.66 -11.09
N ALA A 323 17.44 0.95 -11.55
CA ALA A 323 16.16 1.55 -11.95
C ALA A 323 15.45 2.21 -10.77
N HIS A 324 15.36 1.53 -9.62
CA HIS A 324 14.79 2.07 -8.38
C HIS A 324 15.47 3.38 -7.97
N ASN A 325 16.80 3.39 -7.93
CA ASN A 325 17.57 4.57 -7.53
C ASN A 325 17.46 5.71 -8.56
N ALA A 326 17.41 5.39 -9.86
CA ALA A 326 17.24 6.38 -10.93
C ALA A 326 15.86 7.07 -10.86
N VAL A 327 14.80 6.30 -10.60
CA VAL A 327 13.44 6.84 -10.40
C VAL A 327 13.42 7.76 -9.18
N ILE A 328 13.80 7.28 -7.99
CA ILE A 328 13.77 8.08 -6.77
C ILE A 328 14.58 9.37 -6.91
N SER A 329 15.76 9.31 -7.55
CA SER A 329 16.59 10.50 -7.77
C SER A 329 15.98 11.51 -8.75
N SER A 330 15.03 11.07 -9.58
CA SER A 330 14.36 11.90 -10.58
C SER A 330 13.00 12.44 -10.10
N MET A 331 12.45 11.89 -9.02
CA MET A 331 11.15 12.29 -8.47
C MET A 331 11.21 13.70 -7.89
N ARG A 332 10.31 14.56 -8.38
CA ARG A 332 10.01 15.91 -7.88
C ARG A 332 8.65 16.36 -8.43
N PRO A 333 8.03 17.41 -7.88
CA PRO A 333 6.81 17.97 -8.44
C PRO A 333 6.93 18.32 -9.93
N GLY A 334 5.87 18.05 -10.69
CA GLY A 334 5.77 18.30 -12.14
C GLY A 334 6.30 17.16 -13.03
N VAL A 335 6.89 16.12 -12.47
CA VAL A 335 7.36 14.96 -13.25
C VAL A 335 6.19 14.01 -13.55
N SER A 336 6.06 13.59 -14.81
CA SER A 336 5.06 12.61 -15.25
C SER A 336 5.37 11.21 -14.72
N TRP A 337 4.38 10.52 -14.14
CA TRP A 337 4.56 9.13 -13.70
C TRP A 337 4.76 8.14 -14.85
N ILE A 338 4.23 8.44 -16.04
CA ILE A 338 4.50 7.65 -17.25
C ILE A 338 5.99 7.71 -17.60
N ASP A 339 6.60 8.90 -17.48
CA ASP A 339 8.01 9.08 -17.82
C ASP A 339 8.92 8.36 -16.81
N MET A 340 8.53 8.33 -15.52
CA MET A 340 9.23 7.52 -14.52
C MET A 340 9.15 6.03 -14.83
N HIS A 341 7.99 5.52 -15.27
CA HIS A 341 7.87 4.12 -15.68
C HIS A 341 8.79 3.80 -16.86
N LYS A 342 8.83 4.67 -17.88
CA LYS A 342 9.72 4.51 -19.03
C LYS A 342 11.20 4.59 -18.63
N LEU A 343 11.57 5.48 -17.70
CA LEU A 343 12.92 5.56 -17.15
C LEU A 343 13.33 4.25 -16.47
N ALA A 344 12.44 3.62 -15.71
CA ALA A 344 12.70 2.32 -15.10
C ALA A 344 12.90 1.21 -16.14
N GLU A 345 12.00 1.12 -17.14
CA GLU A 345 12.13 0.15 -18.24
C GLU A 345 13.44 0.32 -19.01
N GLU A 346 13.76 1.55 -19.43
CA GLU A 346 15.00 1.88 -20.15
C GLU A 346 16.23 1.48 -19.32
N THR A 347 16.25 1.85 -18.04
CA THR A 347 17.37 1.53 -17.13
C THR A 347 17.57 0.03 -16.97
N ILE A 348 16.49 -0.76 -16.91
CA ILE A 348 16.53 -2.22 -16.86
C ILE A 348 17.08 -2.76 -18.17
N LEU A 349 16.55 -2.33 -19.32
CA LEU A 349 17.00 -2.80 -20.64
C LEU A 349 18.48 -2.49 -20.89
N GLU A 350 18.95 -1.28 -20.56
CA GLU A 350 20.38 -0.93 -20.62
C GLU A 350 21.24 -1.90 -19.82
N SER A 351 20.77 -2.26 -18.62
CA SER A 351 21.50 -3.13 -17.71
C SER A 351 21.54 -4.57 -18.22
N LEU A 352 20.41 -5.09 -18.71
CA LEU A 352 20.34 -6.42 -19.34
C LEU A 352 21.17 -6.49 -20.62
N LYS A 353 21.20 -5.41 -21.41
CA LYS A 353 22.04 -5.30 -22.63
C LYS A 353 23.52 -5.33 -22.27
N LYS A 354 23.92 -4.60 -21.24
CA LYS A 354 25.32 -4.56 -20.78
C LYS A 354 25.83 -5.95 -20.38
N GLU A 355 24.98 -6.77 -19.77
CA GLU A 355 25.29 -8.14 -19.35
C GLU A 355 25.04 -9.18 -20.46
N GLY A 356 24.58 -8.74 -21.64
CA GLY A 356 24.46 -9.57 -22.85
C GLY A 356 23.21 -10.46 -22.90
N LEU A 357 22.22 -10.25 -22.03
CA LEU A 357 20.94 -10.98 -22.06
C LEU A 357 20.06 -10.54 -23.24
N ILE A 358 20.15 -9.25 -23.58
CA ILE A 358 19.51 -8.66 -24.76
C ILE A 358 20.54 -7.93 -25.62
N LEU A 359 20.22 -7.77 -26.90
CA LEU A 359 21.13 -7.31 -27.96
C LEU A 359 20.47 -6.20 -28.78
N GLY A 360 21.25 -5.31 -29.38
CA GLY A 360 20.73 -4.25 -30.26
C GLY A 360 20.62 -2.89 -29.57
N ASP A 361 19.78 -2.01 -30.12
CA ASP A 361 19.62 -0.62 -29.67
C ASP A 361 18.48 -0.46 -28.65
N VAL A 362 18.69 0.34 -27.60
CA VAL A 362 17.71 0.47 -26.51
C VAL A 362 16.52 1.32 -26.92
N ASP A 363 16.70 2.34 -27.77
CA ASP A 363 15.59 3.15 -28.27
C ASP A 363 14.65 2.30 -29.13
N GLU A 364 15.21 1.42 -29.97
CA GLU A 364 14.42 0.43 -30.72
C GLU A 364 13.65 -0.53 -29.81
N MET A 365 14.27 -1.00 -28.72
CA MET A 365 13.61 -1.87 -27.72
C MET A 365 12.46 -1.14 -27.01
N MET A 366 12.67 0.13 -26.63
CA MET A 366 11.66 0.96 -25.98
C MET A 366 10.48 1.24 -26.93
N ALA A 367 10.76 1.54 -28.21
CA ALA A 367 9.73 1.71 -29.24
C ALA A 367 8.92 0.43 -29.46
N ALA A 368 9.55 -0.74 -29.36
CA ALA A 368 8.91 -2.05 -29.43
C ALA A 368 8.25 -2.50 -28.11
N ARG A 369 8.27 -1.66 -27.05
CA ARG A 369 7.76 -1.96 -25.70
C ARG A 369 8.35 -3.24 -25.08
N LEU A 370 9.62 -3.53 -25.36
CA LEU A 370 10.33 -4.70 -24.82
C LEU A 370 10.43 -4.66 -23.29
N GLY A 371 10.49 -3.47 -22.69
CA GLY A 371 10.51 -3.28 -21.23
C GLY A 371 9.36 -3.99 -20.52
N ALA A 372 8.16 -3.95 -21.11
CA ALA A 372 6.96 -4.59 -20.57
C ALA A 372 7.02 -6.13 -20.53
N VAL A 373 7.95 -6.75 -21.29
CA VAL A 373 8.20 -8.19 -21.22
C VAL A 373 8.87 -8.56 -19.89
N PHE A 374 9.75 -7.69 -19.40
CA PHE A 374 10.51 -7.89 -18.16
C PHE A 374 9.86 -7.20 -16.95
N MET A 375 9.09 -6.13 -17.16
CA MET A 375 8.35 -5.40 -16.12
C MET A 375 6.88 -5.19 -16.57
N PRO A 376 6.01 -6.21 -16.44
CA PRO A 376 4.65 -6.14 -16.99
C PRO A 376 3.65 -5.34 -16.14
N HIS A 377 4.01 -4.98 -14.91
CA HIS A 377 3.18 -4.18 -14.01
C HIS A 377 3.54 -2.70 -14.06
N GLY A 378 2.68 -1.86 -13.46
CA GLY A 378 2.97 -0.43 -13.29
C GLY A 378 4.18 -0.20 -12.37
N LEU A 379 4.89 0.92 -12.54
CA LEU A 379 6.06 1.25 -11.71
C LEU A 379 5.74 1.47 -10.23
N GLY A 380 4.49 1.79 -9.93
CA GLY A 380 4.02 2.05 -8.59
C GLY A 380 2.68 2.79 -8.58
N HIS A 381 2.21 3.05 -7.38
CA HIS A 381 0.85 3.51 -7.13
C HIS A 381 0.75 4.35 -5.86
N PHE A 382 -0.31 5.16 -5.76
CA PHE A 382 -0.55 5.89 -4.52
C PHE A 382 -0.75 4.92 -3.36
N LEU A 383 -0.27 5.34 -2.19
CA LEU A 383 -0.37 4.61 -0.93
C LEU A 383 -0.93 5.54 0.15
N GLY A 384 -1.78 5.00 1.03
CA GLY A 384 -2.36 5.76 2.13
C GLY A 384 -3.14 4.85 3.08
N ILE A 385 -4.46 5.07 3.16
CA ILE A 385 -5.34 4.17 3.93
C ILE A 385 -5.55 2.85 3.19
N ASP A 386 -5.55 2.88 1.86
CA ASP A 386 -5.54 1.66 1.05
C ASP A 386 -4.14 1.47 0.46
N THR A 387 -3.69 0.22 0.30
CA THR A 387 -2.41 -0.11 -0.36
C THR A 387 -2.37 0.50 -1.76
N HIS A 388 -3.40 0.21 -2.55
CA HIS A 388 -3.71 0.92 -3.79
C HIS A 388 -4.69 2.07 -3.47
N ASP A 389 -4.14 3.21 -3.03
CA ASP A 389 -4.90 4.39 -2.62
C ASP A 389 -5.61 5.05 -3.84
N PRO A 390 -6.82 5.61 -3.68
CA PRO A 390 -7.62 6.06 -4.80
C PRO A 390 -7.08 7.37 -5.40
N GLY A 391 -7.62 7.74 -6.57
CA GLY A 391 -7.35 9.05 -7.18
C GLY A 391 -6.27 9.04 -8.25
N GLY A 392 -5.77 7.86 -8.62
CA GLY A 392 -4.80 7.69 -9.70
C GLY A 392 -5.31 8.11 -11.08
N TYR A 393 -6.63 7.98 -11.32
CA TYR A 393 -7.31 8.42 -12.55
C TYR A 393 -8.51 9.32 -12.21
N ALA A 394 -8.31 10.63 -12.29
CA ALA A 394 -9.41 11.59 -12.16
C ALA A 394 -10.34 11.52 -13.38
N LYS A 395 -11.56 12.06 -13.25
CA LYS A 395 -12.53 12.10 -14.35
C LYS A 395 -11.93 12.77 -15.58
N GLY A 396 -11.92 12.07 -16.71
CA GLY A 396 -11.38 12.54 -17.99
C GLY A 396 -9.92 12.14 -18.25
N MET A 397 -9.23 11.54 -17.28
CA MET A 397 -7.93 10.91 -17.51
C MET A 397 -8.14 9.50 -18.06
N GLU A 398 -7.38 9.13 -19.09
CA GLU A 398 -7.42 7.79 -19.68
C GLU A 398 -6.18 6.98 -19.32
N ARG A 399 -6.40 5.70 -19.07
CA ARG A 399 -5.34 4.72 -18.88
C ARG A 399 -4.71 4.38 -20.25
N PRO A 400 -3.38 4.47 -20.40
CA PRO A 400 -2.70 4.07 -21.62
C PRO A 400 -3.02 2.62 -21.98
N LYS A 401 -2.99 2.30 -23.27
CA LYS A 401 -3.27 0.93 -23.76
C LYS A 401 -2.01 0.13 -24.07
N GLU A 402 -0.85 0.78 -24.05
CA GLU A 402 0.44 0.14 -24.35
C GLU A 402 0.81 -0.89 -23.26
N PRO A 403 1.52 -1.98 -23.61
CA PRO A 403 2.08 -2.92 -22.64
C PRO A 403 2.93 -2.22 -21.58
N GLY A 404 2.83 -2.67 -20.33
CA GLY A 404 3.45 -2.04 -19.15
C GLY A 404 2.66 -0.82 -18.67
N LEU A 405 2.51 0.20 -19.53
CA LEU A 405 1.82 1.45 -19.19
C LEU A 405 0.34 1.28 -18.83
N SER A 406 -0.33 0.30 -19.44
CA SER A 406 -1.72 -0.05 -19.12
C SER A 406 -1.91 -0.58 -17.70
N ALA A 407 -0.85 -1.08 -17.06
CA ALA A 407 -0.89 -1.56 -15.67
C ALA A 407 -0.59 -0.45 -14.64
N LEU A 408 -0.23 0.77 -15.06
CA LEU A 408 0.00 1.89 -14.14
C LEU A 408 -1.25 2.22 -13.34
N ARG A 409 -1.15 2.44 -12.03
CA ARG A 409 -2.33 2.83 -11.22
C ARG A 409 -2.57 4.34 -11.22
N THR A 410 -1.65 5.12 -11.77
CA THR A 410 -1.83 6.55 -12.03
C THR A 410 -1.03 6.99 -13.25
N VAL A 411 -1.50 8.04 -13.91
CA VAL A 411 -0.76 8.76 -14.97
C VAL A 411 -0.60 10.24 -14.64
N ARG A 412 -0.79 10.59 -13.37
CA ARG A 412 -0.69 11.97 -12.91
C ARG A 412 0.76 12.43 -12.91
N GLU A 413 0.93 13.75 -13.00
CA GLU A 413 2.17 14.38 -12.60
C GLU A 413 2.30 14.33 -11.08
N LEU A 414 3.53 14.10 -10.61
CA LEU A 414 3.85 14.13 -9.19
C LEU A 414 3.61 15.54 -8.64
N GLN A 415 3.06 15.62 -7.44
CA GLN A 415 2.83 16.85 -6.71
C GLN A 415 3.24 16.64 -5.26
N GLU A 416 3.71 17.70 -4.62
CA GLU A 416 4.03 17.69 -3.19
C GLU A 416 2.83 17.19 -2.37
N GLY A 417 3.10 16.37 -1.36
CA GLY A 417 2.07 15.78 -0.51
C GLY A 417 1.62 14.39 -0.95
N MET A 418 1.95 13.95 -2.17
CA MET A 418 1.66 12.58 -2.62
C MET A 418 2.56 11.56 -1.92
N VAL A 419 1.99 10.42 -1.54
CA VAL A 419 2.73 9.21 -1.16
C VAL A 419 2.50 8.16 -2.24
N ILE A 420 3.58 7.61 -2.78
CA ILE A 420 3.57 6.68 -3.92
C ILE A 420 4.65 5.61 -3.75
N THR A 421 4.36 4.38 -4.16
CA THR A 421 5.35 3.30 -4.22
C THR A 421 6.29 3.49 -5.42
N VAL A 422 7.54 3.09 -5.26
CA VAL A 422 8.52 2.96 -6.35
C VAL A 422 8.99 1.52 -6.36
N GLU A 423 8.44 0.72 -7.27
CA GLU A 423 8.54 -0.74 -7.22
C GLU A 423 9.01 -1.37 -8.54
N PRO A 424 10.07 -0.88 -9.22
CA PRO A 424 10.51 -1.52 -10.45
C PRO A 424 10.85 -3.00 -10.21
N GLY A 425 10.62 -3.82 -11.23
CA GLY A 425 10.89 -5.24 -11.19
C GLY A 425 11.38 -5.78 -12.53
N CYS A 426 12.13 -6.88 -12.48
CA CYS A 426 12.61 -7.61 -13.64
C CYS A 426 12.34 -9.11 -13.44
N TYR A 427 11.48 -9.66 -14.28
CA TYR A 427 10.99 -11.03 -14.17
C TYR A 427 11.22 -11.81 -15.47
N PHE A 428 11.41 -13.11 -15.34
CA PHE A 428 11.49 -14.04 -16.45
C PHE A 428 10.19 -14.84 -16.51
N ILE A 429 9.17 -14.27 -17.17
CA ILE A 429 7.82 -14.85 -17.25
C ILE A 429 7.63 -15.52 -18.61
N ASP A 430 7.50 -16.84 -18.62
CA ASP A 430 7.37 -17.64 -19.86
C ASP A 430 6.22 -17.17 -20.77
N ALA A 431 5.08 -16.79 -20.18
CA ALA A 431 3.92 -16.30 -20.92
C ALA A 431 4.17 -14.98 -21.69
N LEU A 432 5.22 -14.24 -21.33
CA LEU A 432 5.62 -12.99 -21.98
C LEU A 432 6.87 -13.19 -22.84
N LEU A 433 7.88 -13.87 -22.31
CA LEU A 433 9.14 -14.16 -23.00
C LEU A 433 8.92 -15.02 -24.24
N GLY A 434 8.11 -16.08 -24.15
CA GLY A 434 7.85 -17.00 -25.25
C GLY A 434 7.33 -16.28 -26.51
N PRO A 435 6.20 -15.55 -26.42
CA PRO A 435 5.69 -14.76 -27.53
C PRO A 435 6.69 -13.70 -28.04
N ALA A 436 7.37 -12.98 -27.15
CA ALA A 436 8.32 -11.94 -27.56
C ALA A 436 9.55 -12.52 -28.30
N MET A 437 10.04 -13.69 -27.90
CA MET A 437 11.15 -14.36 -28.61
C MET A 437 10.75 -14.94 -29.98
N GLN A 438 9.45 -15.11 -30.25
CA GLN A 438 8.92 -15.61 -31.53
C GLN A 438 8.41 -14.49 -32.45
N ASP A 439 8.18 -13.30 -31.91
CA ASP A 439 7.68 -12.15 -32.65
C ASP A 439 8.74 -11.57 -33.61
N SER A 440 8.33 -11.21 -34.82
CA SER A 440 9.25 -10.79 -35.89
C SER A 440 9.93 -9.44 -35.62
N VAL A 441 9.36 -8.61 -34.74
CA VAL A 441 9.91 -7.30 -34.36
C VAL A 441 10.89 -7.45 -33.19
N THR A 442 10.52 -8.22 -32.18
CA THR A 442 11.25 -8.28 -30.90
C THR A 442 12.25 -9.44 -30.79
N SER A 443 12.07 -10.53 -31.54
CA SER A 443 12.97 -11.71 -31.49
C SER A 443 14.45 -11.39 -31.69
N LYS A 444 14.78 -10.40 -32.53
CA LYS A 444 16.16 -9.95 -32.80
C LYS A 444 16.89 -9.41 -31.56
N PHE A 445 16.16 -9.00 -30.52
CA PHE A 445 16.74 -8.40 -29.32
C PHE A 445 17.15 -9.43 -28.27
N PHE A 446 16.77 -10.71 -28.38
CA PHE A 446 17.05 -11.69 -27.34
C PHE A 446 18.32 -12.48 -27.63
N ASN A 447 19.23 -12.54 -26.65
CA ASN A 447 20.26 -13.57 -26.65
C ASN A 447 19.67 -14.87 -26.07
N LEU A 448 19.09 -15.70 -26.94
CA LEU A 448 18.32 -16.88 -26.54
C LEU A 448 19.05 -17.80 -25.55
N LYS A 449 20.37 -17.96 -25.72
CA LYS A 449 21.17 -18.79 -24.82
C LYS A 449 21.23 -18.22 -23.40
N GLU A 450 21.43 -16.91 -23.28
CA GLU A 450 21.52 -16.23 -21.98
C GLU A 450 20.14 -16.12 -21.33
N VAL A 451 19.08 -15.85 -22.10
CA VAL A 451 17.70 -15.81 -21.59
C VAL A 451 17.26 -17.19 -21.10
N GLU A 452 17.54 -18.27 -21.83
CA GLU A 452 17.19 -19.62 -21.39
C GLU A 452 17.92 -20.00 -20.09
N ARG A 453 19.15 -19.52 -19.87
CA ARG A 453 19.86 -19.71 -18.59
C ARG A 453 19.13 -19.07 -17.41
N HIS A 454 18.42 -17.96 -17.64
CA HIS A 454 17.68 -17.22 -16.61
C HIS A 454 16.19 -17.55 -16.56
N LYS A 455 15.69 -18.48 -17.38
CA LYS A 455 14.26 -18.74 -17.52
C LYS A 455 13.57 -19.14 -16.21
N ASN A 456 14.22 -19.94 -15.39
CA ASN A 456 13.70 -20.38 -14.09
C ASN A 456 14.18 -19.51 -12.92
N PHE A 457 14.75 -18.34 -13.20
CA PHE A 457 15.24 -17.41 -12.19
C PHE A 457 14.12 -16.90 -11.28
N GLY A 458 12.91 -16.75 -11.83
CA GLY A 458 11.83 -16.02 -11.20
C GLY A 458 11.95 -14.53 -11.51
N GLY A 459 12.11 -13.68 -10.49
CA GLY A 459 12.32 -12.25 -10.67
C GLY A 459 12.79 -11.52 -9.41
N VAL A 460 13.09 -10.24 -9.61
CA VAL A 460 13.45 -9.30 -8.55
C VAL A 460 12.49 -8.12 -8.61
N ARG A 461 12.01 -7.66 -7.44
CA ARG A 461 11.34 -6.37 -7.25
C ARG A 461 11.96 -5.68 -6.05
N ILE A 462 12.19 -4.38 -6.17
CA ILE A 462 12.68 -3.54 -5.08
C ILE A 462 11.68 -2.41 -4.94
N GLU A 463 10.96 -2.40 -3.84
CA GLU A 463 9.87 -1.46 -3.62
C GLU A 463 10.06 -0.65 -2.35
N SER A 464 9.96 0.67 -2.51
CA SER A 464 9.96 1.62 -1.40
C SER A 464 8.76 2.56 -1.47
N ASP A 465 8.28 2.94 -0.30
CA ASP A 465 7.27 3.99 -0.13
C ASP A 465 7.94 5.37 -0.11
N VAL A 466 7.44 6.29 -0.95
CA VAL A 466 8.08 7.58 -1.17
C VAL A 466 7.07 8.71 -1.01
N TYR A 467 7.44 9.72 -0.22
CA TYR A 467 6.71 10.98 -0.08
C TYR A 467 7.29 12.06 -0.99
N VAL A 468 6.49 12.67 -1.85
CA VAL A 468 6.92 13.77 -2.73
C VAL A 468 6.99 15.08 -1.93
N THR A 469 8.16 15.71 -1.91
CA THR A 469 8.40 17.02 -1.25
C THR A 469 8.34 18.16 -2.26
N ALA A 470 8.44 19.42 -1.79
CA ALA A 470 8.46 20.60 -2.65
C ALA A 470 9.56 20.58 -3.75
N ASP A 471 10.70 19.93 -3.48
CA ASP A 471 11.91 19.97 -4.30
C ASP A 471 12.45 18.59 -4.71
N GLY A 472 11.74 17.51 -4.34
CA GLY A 472 12.20 16.15 -4.57
C GLY A 472 11.27 15.11 -3.97
N CYS A 473 11.86 14.16 -3.25
CA CYS A 473 11.11 13.17 -2.49
C CYS A 473 11.89 12.68 -1.26
N LYS A 474 11.17 12.03 -0.34
CA LYS A 474 11.71 11.35 0.84
C LYS A 474 11.31 9.89 0.78
N ASN A 475 12.30 9.00 0.76
CA ASN A 475 12.08 7.56 0.94
C ASN A 475 11.74 7.27 2.42
N LEU A 476 10.59 6.65 2.65
CA LEU A 476 10.09 6.31 3.99
C LEU A 476 10.60 4.93 4.44
N THR A 477 10.93 4.06 3.48
CA THR A 477 11.35 2.68 3.69
C THR A 477 12.82 2.59 4.12
N LYS A 478 13.11 1.74 5.11
CA LYS A 478 14.44 1.59 5.73
C LYS A 478 14.91 0.14 5.73
N CYS A 479 14.93 -0.50 4.56
CA CYS A 479 15.47 -1.86 4.36
C CYS A 479 16.89 -1.81 3.73
N PRO A 480 17.74 -2.84 3.95
CA PRO A 480 18.99 -2.97 3.20
C PRO A 480 18.71 -3.15 1.70
N ARG A 481 19.46 -2.42 0.85
CA ARG A 481 19.25 -2.39 -0.61
C ARG A 481 20.49 -2.71 -1.42
N GLU A 482 21.68 -2.38 -0.92
CA GLU A 482 22.89 -2.81 -1.61
C GLU A 482 23.10 -4.32 -1.39
N PRO A 483 23.59 -5.08 -2.39
CA PRO A 483 23.81 -6.52 -2.23
C PRO A 483 24.63 -6.87 -0.98
N TRP A 484 25.68 -6.10 -0.70
CA TRP A 484 26.52 -6.31 0.47
C TRP A 484 25.81 -6.01 1.80
N GLU A 485 24.87 -5.05 1.84
CA GLU A 485 24.06 -4.77 3.03
C GLU A 485 23.16 -5.97 3.34
N ILE A 486 22.51 -6.51 2.32
CA ILE A 486 21.65 -7.69 2.44
C ILE A 486 22.46 -8.89 2.96
N GLU A 487 23.61 -9.18 2.35
CA GLU A 487 24.44 -10.33 2.77
C GLU A 487 24.89 -10.22 4.23
N VAL A 488 25.32 -9.03 4.69
CA VAL A 488 25.75 -8.89 6.10
C VAL A 488 24.57 -8.92 7.06
N VAL A 489 23.40 -8.38 6.69
CA VAL A 489 22.19 -8.45 7.52
C VAL A 489 21.72 -9.90 7.66
N MET A 490 21.69 -10.67 6.56
CA MET A 490 21.37 -12.09 6.59
C MET A 490 22.38 -12.91 7.40
N ALA A 491 23.65 -12.48 7.43
CA ALA A 491 24.68 -13.05 8.30
C ALA A 491 24.58 -12.63 9.78
N GLY A 492 23.58 -11.82 10.14
CA GLY A 492 23.27 -11.42 11.53
C GLY A 492 23.79 -10.04 11.95
N ALA A 493 24.30 -9.22 11.03
CA ALA A 493 24.71 -7.85 11.36
C ALA A 493 23.51 -6.96 11.78
N PRO A 494 23.73 -5.95 12.63
CA PRO A 494 22.70 -4.97 12.99
C PRO A 494 22.29 -4.12 11.79
N TRP A 495 21.05 -3.62 11.81
CA TRP A 495 20.51 -2.71 10.79
C TRP A 495 19.63 -1.64 11.45
N PRO A 496 19.72 -0.35 11.05
CA PRO A 496 20.77 0.20 10.16
C PRO A 496 22.16 -0.01 10.78
N GLY A 497 23.18 -0.21 9.94
CA GLY A 497 24.55 -0.41 10.42
C GLY A 497 24.97 0.77 11.31
N CYS A 498 25.61 0.51 12.45
CA CYS A 498 26.23 1.59 13.24
C CYS A 498 27.23 2.33 12.35
N GLY A 499 27.02 3.64 12.13
CA GLY A 499 27.71 4.44 11.12
C GLY A 499 29.22 4.16 11.05
N SER A 500 29.63 3.38 10.05
CA SER A 500 31.03 3.10 9.61
C SER A 500 31.20 1.75 8.89
N ILE A 501 30.14 1.01 8.51
CA ILE A 501 30.31 -0.08 7.54
C ILE A 501 30.47 0.54 6.16
N ASN A 502 31.69 0.99 5.85
CA ASN A 502 32.06 1.46 4.52
C ASN A 502 32.12 0.26 3.55
N LYS A 503 31.82 0.50 2.27
CA LYS A 503 31.98 -0.46 1.15
C LYS A 503 33.35 -1.15 1.13
N ALA A 504 34.37 -0.54 1.73
CA ALA A 504 35.74 -1.07 1.85
C ALA A 504 35.94 -2.13 2.95
N THR A 505 35.18 -2.09 4.05
CA THR A 505 35.34 -3.07 5.16
C THR A 505 34.66 -4.41 4.88
N ALA A 506 33.64 -4.45 4.01
CA ALA A 506 32.98 -5.70 3.61
C ALA A 506 33.87 -6.59 2.73
N ASN A 507 34.77 -6.01 1.94
CA ASN A 507 35.75 -6.76 1.14
C ASN A 507 36.89 -7.36 1.99
N GLY A 508 36.95 -7.06 3.30
CA GLY A 508 38.00 -7.53 4.22
C GLY A 508 37.53 -8.58 5.23
N ILE A 509 36.27 -9.02 5.16
CA ILE A 509 35.75 -10.16 5.93
C ILE A 509 35.33 -11.23 4.92
N PHE A 510 36.32 -11.82 4.27
CA PHE A 510 36.20 -13.03 3.45
C PHE A 510 37.40 -13.93 3.73
#